data_AF-K9KC49-F1
#
_entry.id   AF-K9KC49-F1
#
_cell.length_a   1.000
_cell.length_b   1.000
_cell.length_c   1.000
_cell.angle_alpha   90.00
_cell.angle_beta   90.00
_cell.angle_gamma   90.00
#
_symmetry.space_group_name_H-M   'P 1'
#
loop_
_entity.id
_entity.type
_entity.pdbx_description
1 polymer ?
#
loop_
_entity_poly.entity_id
_entity_poly.type
_entity_poly.pdbx_seq_one_letter_code
_entity_poly.pdbx_strand_id
1 'polypeptide(L)'
;NDISKWEPSQSLPTTNSSVGAQDRQLLCFYYDQCETHFISLLNAIDALFSCVSSAQPPRIFVAHSKFVILSAHKLVFIGDTLTRQVAAQDIRNKVMNSSNQLCEQLKTIVMATKMAALHYPSTTALQEMVHQVTDLSRTAQLFKRSLLEMATF
;
A
#
# COMPACT_ATOMS: atom_id res chain seq x y z
N ASN A 1 23.23 -62.56 -2.64
CA ASN A 1 24.23 -61.64 -2.05
C ASN A 1 24.67 -60.69 -3.15
N ASP A 2 23.91 -59.71 -3.60
CA ASP A 2 23.15 -58.65 -2.90
C ASP A 2 24.01 -57.85 -1.93
N ILE A 3 24.69 -56.83 -2.48
CA ILE A 3 25.41 -55.78 -1.75
C ILE A 3 24.87 -54.44 -2.27
N SER A 4 23.81 -54.01 -1.60
CA SER A 4 23.60 -52.67 -1.05
C SER A 4 23.87 -51.48 -1.98
N LYS A 5 22.81 -51.15 -2.72
CA LYS A 5 22.44 -49.82 -3.19
C LYS A 5 22.43 -48.84 -1.99
N TRP A 6 23.37 -47.90 -1.93
CA TRP A 6 23.30 -46.73 -1.05
C TRP A 6 23.01 -45.51 -1.91
N GLU A 7 21.78 -45.00 -1.83
CA GLU A 7 21.39 -43.67 -2.27
C GLU A 7 21.00 -42.88 -1.00
N PRO A 8 21.67 -41.78 -0.66
CA PRO A 8 21.18 -40.90 0.39
C PRO A 8 20.01 -40.11 -0.20
N SER A 9 18.80 -40.42 0.26
CA SER A 9 17.61 -39.63 -0.01
C SER A 9 17.83 -38.20 0.50
N GLN A 10 18.23 -37.29 -0.39
CA GLN A 10 18.29 -35.87 -0.09
C GLN A 10 16.87 -35.37 0.14
N SER A 11 16.61 -35.03 1.39
CA SER A 11 15.40 -34.43 1.92
C SER A 11 14.86 -33.33 1.00
N LEU A 12 13.61 -33.50 0.53
CA LEU A 12 12.84 -32.41 -0.03
C LEU A 12 12.80 -31.25 0.98
N PRO A 13 12.94 -29.99 0.56
CA PRO A 13 12.60 -28.88 1.42
C PRO A 13 11.10 -28.94 1.69
N THR A 14 10.75 -29.25 2.94
CA THR A 14 9.39 -29.16 3.44
C THR A 14 8.95 -27.70 3.31
N THR A 15 8.12 -27.39 2.32
CA THR A 15 7.40 -26.13 2.23
C THR A 15 6.34 -26.11 3.34
N ASN A 16 6.79 -25.91 4.58
CA ASN A 16 5.91 -25.60 5.68
C ASN A 16 5.54 -24.11 5.56
N SER A 17 4.44 -23.86 4.86
CA SER A 17 3.75 -22.57 4.74
C SER A 17 3.07 -22.16 6.06
N SER A 18 3.80 -22.25 7.18
CA SER A 18 3.39 -21.62 8.43
C SER A 18 4.15 -20.31 8.56
N VAL A 19 3.44 -19.19 8.64
CA VAL A 19 4.04 -17.88 8.96
C VAL A 19 4.80 -18.03 10.27
N GLY A 20 6.12 -17.85 10.22
CA GLY A 20 6.98 -17.96 11.41
C GLY A 20 6.56 -16.92 12.46
N ALA A 21 6.78 -17.24 13.74
CA ALA A 21 6.41 -16.33 14.84
C ALA A 21 7.01 -14.92 14.68
N GLN A 22 8.22 -14.83 14.10
CA GLN A 22 8.89 -13.56 13.80
C GLN A 22 8.18 -12.76 12.70
N ASP A 23 7.76 -13.40 11.60
CA ASP A 23 7.01 -12.75 10.52
C ASP A 23 5.67 -12.22 11.04
N ARG A 24 4.97 -12.98 11.90
CA ARG A 24 3.72 -12.52 12.53
C ARG A 24 3.93 -11.31 13.42
N GLN A 25 4.95 -11.32 14.28
CA GLN A 25 5.26 -10.18 15.15
C GLN A 25 5.56 -8.93 14.33
N LEU A 26 6.32 -9.07 13.25
CA LEU A 26 6.64 -7.98 12.34
C LEU A 26 5.39 -7.43 11.63
N LEU A 27 4.53 -8.32 11.12
CA LEU A 27 3.25 -7.95 10.50
C LEU A 27 2.33 -7.24 11.49
N CYS A 28 2.19 -7.73 12.72
CA CYS A 28 1.41 -7.06 13.77
C CYS A 28 1.93 -5.66 14.09
N PHE A 29 3.25 -5.51 14.22
CA PHE A 29 3.89 -4.22 14.49
C PHE A 29 3.64 -3.21 13.37
N TYR A 30 3.79 -3.64 12.11
CA TYR A 30 3.56 -2.77 10.97
C TYR A 30 2.08 -2.54 10.67
N TYR A 31 1.18 -3.45 11.07
CA TYR A 31 -0.26 -3.25 11.00
C TYR A 31 -0.71 -2.07 11.88
N ASP A 32 -0.23 -2.00 13.12
CA ASP A 32 -0.55 -0.89 14.05
C ASP A 32 -0.08 0.48 13.50
N GLN A 33 1.14 0.52 12.94
CA GLN A 33 1.63 1.72 12.26
C GLN A 33 0.83 2.06 11.00
N CYS A 34 0.47 1.04 10.20
CA CYS A 34 -0.33 1.19 8.99
C CYS A 34 -1.70 1.77 9.32
N GLU A 35 -2.32 1.35 10.42
CA GLU A 35 -3.58 1.90 10.91
C GLU A 35 -3.47 3.39 11.25
N THR A 36 -2.45 3.78 12.00
CA THR A 36 -2.20 5.19 12.34
C THR A 36 -1.98 6.05 11.09
N HIS A 37 -1.20 5.56 10.13
CA HIS A 37 -0.95 6.28 8.88
C HIS A 37 -2.17 6.30 7.96
N PHE A 38 -2.99 5.25 7.97
CA PHE A 38 -4.25 5.20 7.22
C PHE A 38 -5.24 6.26 7.72
N ILE A 39 -5.37 6.44 9.03
CA ILE A 39 -6.20 7.52 9.60
C ILE A 39 -5.68 8.90 9.16
N SER A 40 -4.36 9.10 9.18
CA SER A 40 -3.74 10.34 8.71
C SER A 40 -4.01 10.60 7.21
N LEU A 41 -4.00 9.54 6.40
CA LEU A 41 -4.36 9.60 4.99
C LEU A 41 -5.82 10.02 4.80
N LEU A 42 -6.77 9.42 5.52
CA LEU A 42 -8.19 9.80 5.44
C LEU A 42 -8.40 11.28 5.77
N ASN A 43 -7.77 11.78 6.84
CA ASN A 43 -7.83 13.21 7.19
C ASN A 43 -7.29 14.12 6.08
N ALA A 44 -6.21 13.70 5.40
CA ALA A 44 -5.64 14.45 4.28
C ALA A 44 -6.59 14.45 3.06
N ILE A 45 -7.27 13.32 2.81
CA ILE A 45 -8.26 13.18 1.74
C ILE A 45 -9.47 14.08 1.99
N ASP A 46 -10.01 14.06 3.22
CA ASP A 46 -11.14 14.90 3.60
C ASP A 46 -10.82 16.40 3.43
N ALA A 47 -9.60 16.81 3.81
CA ALA A 47 -9.14 18.18 3.62
C ALA A 47 -9.03 18.56 2.12
N LEU A 48 -8.52 17.64 1.28
CA LEU A 48 -8.48 17.85 -0.17
C LEU A 48 -9.90 17.97 -0.76
N PHE A 49 -10.82 17.12 -0.36
CA PHE A 49 -12.20 17.15 -0.87
C PHE A 49 -12.92 18.42 -0.44
N SER A 50 -12.78 18.84 0.82
CA SER A 50 -13.29 20.13 1.30
C SER A 50 -12.75 21.32 0.49
N CYS A 51 -11.45 21.29 0.18
CA CYS A 51 -10.79 22.28 -0.67
C CYS A 51 -11.39 22.32 -2.09
N VAL A 52 -11.62 21.16 -2.71
CA VAL A 52 -12.23 21.07 -4.06
C VAL A 52 -13.69 21.52 -4.04
N SER A 53 -14.48 21.08 -3.06
CA SER A 53 -15.89 21.47 -2.89
C SER A 53 -16.06 22.98 -2.66
N SER A 54 -15.07 23.62 -2.04
CA SER A 54 -15.03 25.07 -1.81
C SER A 54 -14.45 25.86 -2.99
N ALA A 55 -14.24 25.24 -4.15
CA ALA A 55 -13.67 25.84 -5.36
C ALA A 55 -12.36 26.61 -5.12
N GLN A 56 -11.51 26.08 -4.23
CA GLN A 56 -10.20 26.68 -3.96
C GLN A 56 -9.30 26.60 -5.19
N PRO A 57 -8.39 27.58 -5.39
CA PRO A 57 -7.55 27.62 -6.58
C PRO A 57 -6.45 26.54 -6.56
N PRO A 58 -5.80 26.26 -7.71
CA PRO A 58 -4.76 25.24 -7.86
C PRO A 58 -3.69 25.23 -6.79
N ARG A 59 -3.20 26.40 -6.37
CA ARG A 59 -2.18 26.49 -5.31
C ARG A 59 -2.59 25.75 -4.03
N ILE A 60 -3.87 25.80 -3.65
CA ILE A 60 -4.37 25.23 -2.40
C ILE A 60 -4.63 23.72 -2.55
N PHE A 61 -5.41 23.30 -3.55
CA PHE A 61 -5.70 21.87 -3.71
C PHE A 61 -4.45 21.06 -4.09
N VAL A 62 -3.48 21.65 -4.80
CA VAL A 62 -2.18 20.99 -5.08
C VAL A 62 -1.39 20.78 -3.78
N ALA A 63 -1.46 21.71 -2.83
CA ALA A 63 -0.81 21.54 -1.53
C ALA A 63 -1.45 20.38 -0.72
N HIS A 64 -2.79 20.29 -0.71
CA HIS A 64 -3.49 19.18 -0.08
C HIS A 64 -3.23 17.83 -0.78
N SER A 65 -3.22 17.80 -2.11
CA SER A 65 -2.89 16.59 -2.88
C SER A 65 -1.48 16.07 -2.57
N LYS A 66 -0.48 16.96 -2.43
CA LYS A 66 0.86 16.57 -1.97
C LYS A 66 0.84 15.94 -0.57
N PHE A 67 0.00 16.44 0.32
CA PHE A 67 -0.12 15.88 1.67
C PHE A 67 -0.81 14.51 1.68
N VAL A 68 -1.80 14.29 0.80
CA VAL A 68 -2.39 12.97 0.53
C VAL A 68 -1.32 11.99 0.03
N ILE A 69 -0.55 12.38 -0.99
CA ILE A 69 0.53 11.55 -1.55
C ILE A 69 1.58 11.22 -0.47
N LEU A 70 2.01 12.21 0.32
CA LEU A 70 2.99 12.01 1.39
C LEU A 70 2.46 11.04 2.47
N SER A 71 1.19 11.17 2.86
CA SER A 71 0.58 10.31 3.87
C SER A 71 0.45 8.87 3.38
N ALA A 72 0.01 8.67 2.13
CA ALA A 72 -0.08 7.34 1.52
C ALA A 72 1.29 6.71 1.24
N HIS A 73 2.33 7.50 0.94
CA HIS A 73 3.68 6.98 0.75
C HIS A 73 4.23 6.31 2.03
N LYS A 74 3.70 6.63 3.22
CA LYS A 74 4.05 5.90 4.45
C LYS A 74 3.58 4.44 4.41
N LEU A 75 2.45 4.15 3.76
CA LEU A 75 1.93 2.79 3.60
C LEU A 75 2.79 2.01 2.60
N VAL A 76 3.21 2.66 1.51
CA VAL A 76 4.19 2.10 0.56
C VAL A 76 5.49 1.76 1.28
N PHE A 77 6.01 2.67 2.10
CA PHE A 77 7.23 2.43 2.87
C PHE A 77 7.12 1.23 3.82
N ILE A 78 5.97 1.07 4.49
CA ILE A 78 5.69 -0.12 5.30
C ILE A 78 5.73 -1.38 4.44
N GLY A 79 5.06 -1.38 3.28
CA GLY A 79 5.04 -2.51 2.36
C GLY A 79 6.44 -2.88 1.86
N ASP A 80 7.24 -1.89 1.48
CA ASP A 80 8.62 -2.08 1.02
C ASP A 80 9.51 -2.66 2.13
N THR A 81 9.29 -2.22 3.37
CA THR A 81 10.06 -2.70 4.52
C THR A 81 9.72 -4.15 4.84
N LEU A 82 8.43 -4.48 4.90
CA LEU A 82 7.95 -5.85 5.07
C LEU A 82 8.43 -6.78 3.95
N THR A 83 8.42 -6.32 2.70
CA THR A 83 8.91 -7.09 1.54
C THR A 83 10.38 -7.50 1.68
N ARG A 84 11.19 -6.69 2.37
CA ARG A 84 12.61 -6.97 2.65
C ARG A 84 12.84 -7.81 3.90
N GLN A 85 11.93 -7.79 4.87
CA GLN A 85 12.17 -8.33 6.21
C GLN A 85 11.43 -9.63 6.53
N VAL A 86 10.27 -9.87 5.90
CA VAL A 86 9.50 -11.10 6.08
C VAL A 86 10.26 -12.28 5.46
N ALA A 87 10.29 -13.44 6.09
CA ALA A 87 10.94 -14.64 5.54
C ALA A 87 10.04 -15.40 4.55
N ALA A 88 8.74 -15.53 4.87
CA ALA A 88 7.78 -16.25 4.05
C ALA A 88 7.58 -15.61 2.66
N GLN A 89 7.91 -16.37 1.61
CA GLN A 89 7.82 -15.91 0.21
C GLN A 89 6.41 -15.47 -0.18
N ASP A 90 5.39 -16.22 0.20
CA ASP A 90 4.00 -15.90 -0.16
C ASP A 90 3.54 -14.57 0.43
N ILE A 91 3.93 -14.28 1.68
CA ILE A 91 3.63 -12.99 2.33
C ILE A 91 4.42 -11.88 1.65
N ARG A 92 5.73 -12.08 1.41
CA ARG A 92 6.57 -11.09 0.70
C ARG A 92 5.95 -10.70 -0.64
N ASN A 93 5.51 -11.68 -1.43
CA ASN A 93 4.90 -11.44 -2.74
C ASN A 93 3.58 -10.66 -2.62
N LYS A 94 2.71 -11.01 -1.66
CA LYS A 94 1.45 -10.30 -1.40
C LYS A 94 1.68 -8.84 -1.01
N VAL A 95 2.60 -8.60 -0.08
CA VAL A 95 2.94 -7.25 0.38
C VAL A 95 3.56 -6.44 -0.75
N MET A 96 4.50 -7.01 -1.49
CA MET A 96 5.17 -6.34 -2.62
C MET A 96 4.16 -5.91 -3.69
N ASN A 97 3.27 -6.80 -4.10
CA ASN A 97 2.24 -6.49 -5.10
C ASN A 97 1.33 -5.35 -4.63
N SER A 98 0.92 -5.37 -3.37
CA SER A 98 0.07 -4.33 -2.80
C SER A 98 0.79 -2.97 -2.66
N SER A 99 2.07 -2.98 -2.26
CA SER A 99 2.92 -1.78 -2.18
C SER A 99 3.12 -1.14 -3.56
N ASN A 100 3.39 -1.96 -4.57
CA ASN A 100 3.54 -1.51 -5.96
C ASN A 100 2.24 -0.89 -6.48
N GLN A 101 1.08 -1.50 -6.20
CA GLN A 101 -0.21 -0.95 -6.60
C GLN A 101 -0.45 0.45 -5.98
N LEU A 102 -0.16 0.62 -4.70
CA LEU A 102 -0.22 1.93 -4.05
C LEU A 102 0.74 2.93 -4.72
N CYS A 103 1.98 2.53 -5.00
CA CYS A 103 2.98 3.37 -5.66
C CYS A 103 2.52 3.85 -7.04
N GLU A 104 1.95 2.97 -7.87
CA GLU A 104 1.38 3.35 -9.17
C GLU A 104 0.20 4.32 -9.01
N GLN A 105 -0.69 4.10 -8.03
CA GLN A 105 -1.78 5.05 -7.76
C GLN A 105 -1.26 6.45 -7.36
N LEU A 106 -0.18 6.54 -6.59
CA LEU A 106 0.42 7.84 -6.26
C LEU A 106 0.89 8.58 -7.51
N LYS A 107 1.50 7.87 -8.47
CA LYS A 107 1.90 8.46 -9.77
C LYS A 107 0.69 8.95 -10.56
N THR A 108 -0.39 8.17 -10.59
CA THR A 108 -1.65 8.56 -11.26
C THR A 108 -2.26 9.81 -10.62
N ILE A 109 -2.26 9.91 -9.28
CA ILE A 109 -2.75 11.10 -8.57
C ILE A 109 -1.89 12.33 -8.87
N VAL A 110 -0.56 12.20 -8.96
CA VAL A 110 0.32 13.30 -9.37
C VAL A 110 -0.08 13.81 -10.77
N MET A 111 -0.32 12.90 -11.71
CA MET A 111 -0.74 13.25 -13.06
C MET A 111 -2.13 13.90 -13.10
N ALA A 112 -3.12 13.33 -12.41
CA ALA A 112 -4.47 13.88 -12.33
C ALA A 112 -4.48 15.27 -11.66
N THR A 113 -3.70 15.45 -10.60
CA THR A 113 -3.53 16.74 -9.91
C THR A 113 -2.90 17.79 -10.83
N LYS A 114 -1.87 17.41 -11.59
CA LYS A 114 -1.26 18.28 -12.60
C LYS A 114 -2.29 18.69 -13.65
N MET A 115 -3.09 17.75 -14.15
CA MET A 115 -4.12 18.02 -15.16
C MET A 115 -5.21 18.94 -14.61
N ALA A 116 -5.68 18.72 -13.38
CA ALA A 116 -6.63 19.59 -12.70
C ALA A 116 -6.11 21.02 -12.52
N ALA A 117 -4.82 21.18 -12.17
CA ALA A 117 -4.19 22.48 -12.02
C ALA A 117 -4.04 23.23 -13.36
N LEU A 118 -3.62 22.54 -14.42
CA LEU A 118 -3.41 23.13 -15.75
C LEU A 118 -4.72 23.57 -16.42
N HIS A 119 -5.80 22.84 -16.19
CA HIS A 119 -7.09 23.07 -16.84
C HIS A 119 -8.12 23.74 -15.92
N TYR A 120 -7.71 24.20 -14.74
CA TYR A 120 -8.62 24.86 -13.81
C TYR A 120 -9.32 26.06 -14.48
N PRO A 121 -10.65 26.22 -14.36
CA PRO A 121 -11.58 25.53 -13.46
C PRO A 121 -12.36 24.35 -14.09
N SER A 122 -11.73 23.51 -14.92
CA SER A 122 -12.37 22.32 -15.50
C SER A 122 -12.88 21.36 -14.42
N THR A 123 -14.20 21.21 -14.35
CA THR A 123 -14.88 20.29 -13.41
C THR A 123 -14.54 18.83 -13.71
N THR A 124 -14.42 18.45 -14.98
CA THR A 124 -14.02 17.10 -15.39
C THR A 124 -12.64 16.74 -14.87
N ALA A 125 -11.67 17.65 -14.98
CA ALA A 125 -10.30 17.40 -14.51
C ALA A 125 -10.23 17.31 -12.98
N LEU A 126 -11.01 18.12 -12.26
CA LEU A 126 -11.14 18.04 -10.81
C LEU A 126 -11.81 16.73 -10.36
N GLN A 127 -12.87 16.29 -11.05
CA GLN A 127 -13.54 15.02 -10.78
C GLN A 127 -12.61 13.83 -10.98
N GLU A 128 -11.78 13.83 -12.02
CA GLU A 128 -10.78 12.78 -12.23
C GLU A 128 -9.76 12.73 -11.08
N MET A 129 -9.27 13.88 -10.62
CA MET A 129 -8.39 13.94 -9.45
C MET A 129 -9.07 13.36 -8.19
N VAL A 130 -10.34 13.72 -7.94
CA VAL A 130 -11.13 13.20 -6.80
C VAL A 130 -11.35 11.70 -6.91
N HIS A 131 -11.63 11.19 -8.11
CA HIS A 131 -11.79 9.76 -8.39
C HIS A 131 -10.51 9.00 -8.05
N GLN A 132 -9.36 9.43 -8.56
CA GLN A 132 -8.07 8.79 -8.28
C GLN A 132 -7.73 8.76 -6.78
N VAL A 133 -8.04 9.84 -6.05
CA VAL A 133 -7.83 9.90 -4.59
C VAL A 133 -8.81 8.98 -3.84
N THR A 134 -10.04 8.85 -4.33
CA THR A 134 -11.02 7.90 -3.77
C THR A 134 -10.54 6.46 -3.94
N ASP A 135 -10.02 6.11 -5.12
CA ASP A 135 -9.46 4.79 -5.39
C ASP A 135 -8.22 4.48 -4.55
N LEU A 136 -7.39 5.48 -4.27
CA LEU A 136 -6.27 5.33 -3.32
C LEU A 136 -6.76 4.93 -1.93
N SER A 137 -7.84 5.56 -1.41
CA SER A 137 -8.38 5.19 -0.09
C SER A 137 -8.82 3.73 -0.02
N ARG A 138 -9.43 3.22 -1.09
CA ARG A 138 -9.87 1.82 -1.19
C ARG A 138 -8.68 0.86 -1.22
N THR A 139 -7.69 1.13 -2.06
CA THR A 139 -6.49 0.29 -2.14
C THR A 139 -5.71 0.31 -0.82
N ALA A 140 -5.59 1.46 -0.16
CA ALA A 140 -4.95 1.58 1.15
C ALA A 140 -5.69 0.78 2.22
N GLN A 141 -7.02 0.77 2.19
CA GLN A 141 -7.83 -0.07 3.09
C GLN A 141 -7.62 -1.57 2.82
N LEU A 142 -7.56 -1.98 1.55
CA LEU A 142 -7.27 -3.37 1.15
C LEU A 142 -5.87 -3.80 1.60
N PHE A 143 -4.87 -2.93 1.42
CA PHE A 143 -3.51 -3.16 1.91
C PHE A 143 -3.51 -3.38 3.43
N LYS A 144 -4.14 -2.48 4.20
CA LYS A 144 -4.25 -2.62 5.65
C LYS A 144 -4.91 -3.93 6.07
N ARG A 145 -6.03 -4.30 5.44
CA ARG A 145 -6.75 -5.56 5.73
C ARG A 145 -5.89 -6.78 5.40
N SER A 146 -5.18 -6.76 4.27
CA SER A 146 -4.26 -7.84 3.88
C SER A 146 -3.16 -8.05 4.92
N LEU A 147 -2.57 -6.97 5.46
CA LEU A 147 -1.59 -7.08 6.54
C LEU A 147 -2.15 -7.78 7.78
N LEU A 148 -3.39 -7.45 8.17
CA LEU A 148 -4.05 -8.09 9.31
C LEU A 148 -4.28 -9.58 9.06
N GLU A 149 -4.82 -9.94 7.90
CA GLU A 149 -5.07 -11.33 7.51
C GLU A 149 -3.78 -12.16 7.57
N MET A 150 -2.68 -11.63 7.03
CA MET A 150 -1.37 -12.30 7.05
C MET A 150 -0.76 -12.42 8.46
N ALA A 151 -1.14 -11.54 9.39
CA ALA A 151 -0.69 -11.63 10.79
C ALA A 151 -1.49 -12.71 11.56
N THR A 152 -2.77 -12.87 11.24
CA THR A 152 -3.69 -13.75 11.96
C THR A 152 -3.66 -15.22 11.51
N PHE A 153 -3.36 -15.51 10.24
CA PHE A 153 -3.32 -16.88 9.69
C PHE A 153 -1.92 -17.41 9.51
#